data_AF-A0A8J2VDF8-F1
#
_entry.id   AF-A0A8J2VDF8-F1
#
_cell.length_a   1.000
_cell.length_b   1.000
_cell.length_c   1.000
_cell.angle_alpha   90.00
_cell.angle_beta   90.00
_cell.angle_gamma   90.00
#
_symmetry.space_group_name_H-M   'P 1'
#
loop_
_entity.id
_entity.type
_entity.pdbx_description
1 polymer ?
#
loop_
_entity_poly.entity_id
_entity_poly.type
_entity_poly.pdbx_seq_one_letter_code
_entity_poly.pdbx_strand_id
1 'polypeptide(L)'
;MRIKVFNLIKQQIYMDRILREVINNYLTQMDLPFAGNELAVKLRNEYPALLSQILPDQERYKVTGSPGKGGWTHNPWIAILDTIITETPQSGYYPVFLFKADMSGVYLSLNQGVTEVRENYRRDAKRVLRLRAEDYSG
;
A
#
# COMPACT_ATOMS: atom_id res chain seq x y z
N MET A 1 5.04 -30.69 7.15
CA MET A 1 3.87 -30.09 7.85
C MET A 1 4.25 -28.92 8.79
N ARG A 2 5.29 -29.03 9.62
CA ARG A 2 5.67 -27.98 10.60
C ARG A 2 6.05 -26.61 10.00
N ILE A 3 6.83 -26.56 8.92
CA ILE A 3 7.31 -25.29 8.32
C ILE A 3 6.16 -24.42 7.77
N LYS A 4 5.15 -25.02 7.13
CA LYS A 4 3.98 -24.29 6.60
C LYS A 4 3.18 -23.60 7.72
N VAL A 5 3.03 -24.25 8.87
CA VAL A 5 2.32 -23.70 10.03
C VAL A 5 3.07 -22.49 10.61
N PHE A 6 4.40 -22.58 10.74
CA PHE A 6 5.21 -21.43 11.18
C PHE A 6 5.10 -20.23 10.24
N ASN A 7 5.12 -20.46 8.93
CA ASN A 7 4.99 -19.37 7.94
C ASN A 7 3.60 -18.70 8.01
N LEU A 8 2.54 -19.50 8.17
CA LEU A 8 1.18 -18.97 8.31
C LEU A 8 1.02 -18.14 9.60
N ILE A 9 1.59 -18.60 10.71
CA ILE A 9 1.59 -17.85 11.97
C ILE A 9 2.37 -16.55 11.83
N LYS A 10 3.55 -16.58 11.19
CA LYS A 10 4.34 -15.37 10.91
C LYS A 10 3.56 -14.36 10.07
N GLN A 11 2.91 -14.82 8.99
CA GLN A 11 2.02 -14.01 8.16
C GLN A 11 0.92 -13.36 8.98
N GLN A 12 0.21 -14.16 9.78
CA GLN A 12 -0.88 -13.67 10.63
C GLN A 12 -0.41 -12.61 11.62
N ILE A 13 0.70 -12.86 12.34
CA ILE A 13 1.23 -11.91 13.33
C ILE A 13 1.64 -10.59 12.67
N TYR A 14 2.32 -10.65 11.52
CA TYR A 14 2.82 -9.45 10.85
C TYR A 14 1.66 -8.63 10.28
N MET A 15 0.70 -9.28 9.63
CA MET A 15 -0.48 -8.60 9.11
C MET A 15 -1.33 -8.00 10.23
N ASP A 16 -1.56 -8.73 11.31
CA ASP A 16 -2.32 -8.25 12.46
C ASP A 16 -1.67 -7.00 13.08
N ARG A 17 -0.35 -7.05 13.30
CA ARG A 17 0.43 -5.91 13.81
C ARG A 17 0.30 -4.70 12.90
N ILE A 18 0.57 -4.86 11.61
CA ILE A 18 0.55 -3.75 10.63
C ILE A 18 -0.85 -3.13 10.57
N LEU A 19 -1.89 -3.93 10.40
CA LEU A 19 -3.24 -3.43 10.17
C LEU A 19 -3.84 -2.81 11.44
N ARG A 20 -3.71 -3.46 12.60
CA ARG A 20 -4.29 -2.97 13.86
C ARG A 20 -3.58 -1.74 14.39
N GLU A 21 -2.26 -1.68 14.32
CA GLU A 21 -1.52 -0.52 14.84
C GLU A 21 -1.89 0.74 14.06
N VAL A 22 -2.04 0.64 12.74
CA VAL A 22 -2.53 1.76 11.92
C VAL A 22 -3.98 2.10 12.26
N ILE A 23 -4.89 1.13 12.24
CA ILE A 23 -6.32 1.35 12.52
C ILE A 23 -6.55 2.04 13.88
N ASN A 24 -5.84 1.59 14.92
CA ASN A 24 -6.09 2.05 16.28
C ASN A 24 -5.44 3.40 16.60
N ASN A 25 -4.36 3.77 15.91
CA ASN A 25 -3.54 4.92 16.30
C ASN A 25 -3.49 6.04 15.26
N TYR A 26 -3.81 5.78 13.98
CA TYR A 26 -3.52 6.77 12.94
C TYR A 26 -4.25 8.10 13.14
N LEU A 27 -5.54 8.09 13.52
CA LEU A 27 -6.29 9.32 13.74
C LEU A 27 -5.69 10.19 14.87
N THR A 28 -5.26 9.58 15.97
CA THR A 28 -4.64 10.33 17.08
C THR A 28 -3.23 10.80 16.73
N GLN A 29 -2.51 10.06 15.88
CA GLN A 29 -1.19 10.47 15.40
C GLN A 29 -1.27 11.62 14.38
N MET A 30 -2.37 11.76 13.65
CA MET A 30 -2.58 12.89 12.73
C MET A 30 -2.62 14.25 13.43
N ASP A 31 -2.98 14.28 14.71
CA ASP A 31 -2.94 15.51 15.54
C ASP A 31 -1.52 15.90 15.98
N LEU A 32 -0.53 15.01 15.76
CA LEU A 32 0.87 15.23 16.08
C LEU A 32 1.66 15.68 14.84
N PRO A 33 2.81 16.38 15.03
CA PRO A 33 3.67 16.77 13.91
C PRO A 33 4.07 15.58 13.04
N PHE A 34 3.91 15.72 11.72
CA PHE A 34 4.21 14.65 10.76
C PHE A 34 5.71 14.30 10.71
N ALA A 35 6.57 15.31 10.78
CA ALA A 35 8.01 15.13 10.69
C ALA A 35 8.53 14.37 11.93
N GLY A 36 9.20 13.24 11.70
CA GLY A 36 9.73 12.40 12.77
C GLY A 36 8.68 11.59 13.54
N ASN A 37 7.40 11.62 13.15
CA ASN A 37 6.38 10.81 13.81
C ASN A 37 6.65 9.31 13.64
N GLU A 38 6.59 8.56 14.75
CA GLU A 38 6.94 7.14 14.79
C GLU A 38 6.02 6.29 13.89
N LEU A 39 4.70 6.50 13.94
CA LEU A 39 3.77 5.74 13.09
C LEU A 39 3.95 6.08 11.61
N ALA A 40 4.24 7.35 11.29
CA ALA A 40 4.55 7.75 9.93
C ALA A 40 5.86 7.09 9.42
N VAL A 41 6.87 6.96 10.27
CA VAL A 41 8.12 6.26 9.95
C VAL A 41 7.87 4.77 9.73
N LYS A 42 7.10 4.13 10.62
CA LYS A 42 6.71 2.72 10.50
C LYS A 42 5.98 2.45 9.19
N LEU A 43 4.97 3.24 8.85
CA LEU A 43 4.22 3.13 7.59
C LEU A 43 5.10 3.30 6.35
N ARG A 44 6.11 4.16 6.42
CA ARG A 44 6.99 4.45 5.28
C ARG A 44 8.04 3.36 5.08
N ASN A 45 8.59 2.81 6.16
CA ASN A 45 9.80 1.99 6.11
C ASN A 45 9.61 0.60 6.75
N GLU A 46 9.12 0.53 7.98
CA GLU A 46 9.12 -0.72 8.75
C GLU A 46 8.04 -1.70 8.30
N TYR A 47 6.81 -1.24 8.12
CA TYR A 47 5.70 -2.10 7.69
C TYR A 47 5.89 -2.65 6.28
N PRO A 48 6.36 -1.86 5.29
CA PRO A 48 6.76 -2.42 4.01
C PRO A 48 7.82 -3.51 4.15
N ALA A 49 8.87 -3.31 4.97
CA ALA A 49 9.91 -4.30 5.18
C ALA A 49 9.39 -5.58 5.85
N LEU A 50 8.49 -5.47 6.85
CA LEU A 50 7.85 -6.62 7.47
C LEU A 50 6.96 -7.39 6.49
N LEU A 51 6.17 -6.68 5.68
CA LEU A 51 5.30 -7.28 4.69
C LEU A 51 6.10 -8.00 3.60
N SER A 52 7.21 -7.43 3.13
CA SER A 52 8.10 -8.08 2.15
C SER A 52 8.57 -9.46 2.63
N GLN A 53 8.88 -9.63 3.91
CA GLN A 53 9.38 -10.90 4.46
C GLN A 53 8.38 -12.06 4.39
N ILE A 54 7.10 -11.78 4.17
CA ILE A 54 6.04 -12.78 4.14
C ILE A 54 5.47 -13.00 2.74
N LEU A 55 6.00 -12.29 1.74
CA LEU A 55 5.70 -12.51 0.33
C LEU A 55 6.43 -13.76 -0.20
N PRO A 56 5.86 -14.43 -1.21
CA PRO A 56 6.43 -15.66 -1.76
C PRO A 56 7.74 -15.42 -2.54
N ASP A 57 7.95 -14.22 -3.07
CA ASP A 57 9.13 -13.84 -3.84
C ASP A 57 9.58 -12.43 -3.44
N GLN A 58 10.71 -12.34 -2.73
CA GLN A 58 11.20 -11.07 -2.16
C GLN A 58 12.03 -10.27 -3.17
N GLU A 59 12.42 -10.86 -4.29
CA GLU A 59 13.18 -10.19 -5.34
C GLU A 59 12.24 -9.56 -6.38
N ARG A 60 11.16 -10.27 -6.72
CA ARG A 60 10.14 -9.77 -7.66
C ARG A 60 9.22 -8.72 -7.05
N TYR A 61 8.84 -8.85 -5.78
CA TYR A 61 7.86 -7.95 -5.18
C TYR A 61 8.51 -6.86 -4.32
N LYS A 62 8.32 -5.62 -4.74
CA LYS A 62 8.71 -4.42 -3.99
C LYS A 62 7.51 -3.90 -3.19
N VAL A 63 7.66 -3.80 -1.88
CA VAL A 63 6.61 -3.22 -1.02
C VAL A 63 6.96 -1.77 -0.70
N THR A 64 5.97 -0.90 -0.76
CA THR A 64 6.12 0.52 -0.39
C THR A 64 4.88 0.99 0.38
N GLY A 65 5.06 1.90 1.33
CA GLY A 65 3.97 2.46 2.12
C GLY A 65 4.07 3.97 2.23
N SER A 66 2.92 4.61 2.43
CA SER A 66 2.84 6.06 2.54
C SER A 66 1.82 6.49 3.58
N PRO A 67 2.24 7.23 4.62
CA PRO A 67 1.35 8.01 5.47
C PRO A 67 1.01 9.38 4.84
N GLY A 68 1.46 9.65 3.61
CA GLY A 68 1.39 10.94 2.92
C GLY A 68 2.78 11.47 2.53
N LYS A 69 2.83 12.46 1.63
CA LYS A 69 4.06 13.10 1.14
C LYS A 69 4.10 14.55 1.59
N GLY A 70 5.03 14.88 2.49
CA GLY A 70 5.14 16.23 3.08
C GLY A 70 4.17 16.52 4.23
N GLY A 71 3.20 15.64 4.46
CA GLY A 71 2.21 15.73 5.54
C GLY A 71 1.36 14.46 5.58
N TRP A 72 0.46 14.37 6.57
CA TRP A 72 -0.50 13.28 6.69
C TRP A 72 -1.50 13.28 5.52
N THR A 73 -1.83 12.09 5.00
CA THR A 73 -3.00 11.88 4.14
C THR A 73 -4.14 11.31 4.97
N HIS A 74 -5.39 11.53 4.57
CA HIS A 74 -6.52 10.86 5.24
C HIS A 74 -6.53 9.35 4.96
N ASN A 75 -5.99 8.91 3.82
CA ASN A 75 -6.00 7.50 3.41
C ASN A 75 -4.57 6.98 3.26
N PRO A 76 -3.89 6.60 4.36
CA PRO A 76 -2.59 5.97 4.27
C PRO A 76 -2.72 4.63 3.53
N TRP A 77 -1.62 4.14 2.99
CA TRP A 77 -1.64 2.90 2.22
C TRP A 77 -0.31 2.16 2.24
N ILE A 78 -0.37 0.86 1.93
CA ILE A 78 0.78 -0.01 1.66
C ILE A 78 0.51 -0.78 0.37
N ALA A 79 1.37 -0.62 -0.63
CA ALA A 79 1.27 -1.23 -1.95
C ALA A 79 2.32 -2.31 -2.14
N ILE A 80 1.95 -3.38 -2.87
CA ILE A 80 2.85 -4.46 -3.29
C ILE A 80 3.01 -4.33 -4.80
N LEU A 81 4.23 -4.05 -5.26
CA LEU A 81 4.54 -3.80 -6.66
C LEU A 81 5.28 -5.00 -7.23
N ASP A 82 4.76 -5.57 -8.30
CA ASP A 82 5.49 -6.54 -9.12
C ASP A 82 6.46 -5.78 -10.02
N THR A 83 7.76 -5.96 -9.81
CA THR A 83 8.80 -5.19 -10.53
C THR A 83 8.83 -5.47 -12.02
N ILE A 84 8.21 -6.58 -12.48
CA ILE A 84 8.00 -6.82 -13.92
C ILE A 84 6.99 -5.83 -14.51
N ILE A 85 6.05 -5.34 -13.69
CA ILE A 85 4.96 -4.44 -14.11
C ILE A 85 5.30 -2.99 -13.77
N THR A 86 5.73 -2.73 -12.53
CA THR A 86 6.04 -1.38 -12.05
C THR A 86 6.93 -1.40 -10.81
N GLU A 87 7.76 -0.38 -10.67
CA GLU A 87 8.55 -0.13 -9.46
C GLU A 87 8.04 1.08 -8.65
N THR A 88 6.96 1.72 -9.11
CA THR A 88 6.39 2.93 -8.51
C THR A 88 4.86 2.91 -8.49
N PRO A 89 4.20 3.43 -7.44
CA PRO A 89 2.74 3.60 -7.41
C PRO A 89 2.22 4.63 -8.45
N GLN A 90 3.10 5.28 -9.19
CA GLN A 90 2.73 6.32 -10.16
C GLN A 90 2.43 5.79 -11.56
N SER A 91 2.75 4.51 -11.83
CA SER A 91 2.55 3.84 -13.12
C SER A 91 2.12 2.38 -12.93
N GLY A 92 1.69 1.74 -14.02
CA GLY A 92 1.28 0.33 -14.01
C GLY A 92 0.05 0.06 -13.14
N TYR A 93 -0.04 -1.17 -12.60
CA TYR A 93 -1.09 -1.59 -11.68
C TYR A 93 -0.51 -2.47 -10.57
N TYR A 94 -1.16 -2.48 -9.41
CA TYR A 94 -0.63 -3.10 -8.20
C TYR A 94 -1.71 -3.33 -7.14
N PRO A 95 -1.62 -4.42 -6.34
CA PRO A 95 -2.38 -4.56 -5.11
C PRO A 95 -2.01 -3.50 -4.08
N VAL A 96 -3.01 -3.00 -3.34
CA VAL A 96 -2.81 -2.05 -2.24
C VAL A 96 -3.77 -2.31 -1.09
N PHE A 97 -3.22 -2.22 0.13
CA PHE A 97 -3.98 -2.01 1.35
C PHE A 97 -4.22 -0.51 1.53
N LEU A 98 -5.45 -0.07 1.32
CA LEU A 98 -5.86 1.33 1.46
C LEU A 98 -6.73 1.49 2.70
N PHE A 99 -6.23 2.22 3.69
CA PHE A 99 -6.99 2.47 4.92
C PHE A 99 -8.07 3.51 4.68
N LYS A 100 -9.25 3.28 5.28
CA LYS A 100 -10.36 4.23 5.24
C LYS A 100 -9.97 5.52 5.98
N ALA A 101 -10.55 6.65 5.60
CA ALA A 101 -10.23 7.95 6.19
C ALA A 101 -10.57 8.04 7.68
N ASP A 102 -11.57 7.28 8.10
CA ASP A 102 -12.03 7.16 9.50
C ASP A 102 -11.34 6.00 10.25
N MET A 103 -10.38 5.32 9.62
CA MET A 103 -9.70 4.12 10.13
C MET A 103 -10.63 2.96 10.54
N SER A 104 -11.91 2.97 10.18
CA SER A 104 -12.85 1.90 10.53
C SER A 104 -12.57 0.57 9.82
N GLY A 105 -11.64 0.56 8.87
CA GLY A 105 -11.23 -0.63 8.15
C GLY A 105 -10.20 -0.34 7.05
N VAL A 106 -9.88 -1.39 6.30
CA VAL A 106 -8.91 -1.38 5.21
C VAL A 106 -9.51 -2.07 3.99
N TYR A 107 -9.29 -1.51 2.80
CA TYR A 107 -9.60 -2.15 1.54
C TYR A 107 -8.35 -2.85 1.00
N LEU A 108 -8.50 -4.08 0.52
CA LEU A 108 -7.56 -4.69 -0.41
C LEU A 108 -8.14 -4.51 -1.81
N SER A 109 -7.41 -3.79 -2.67
CA SER A 109 -7.86 -3.45 -4.02
C SER A 109 -6.72 -3.50 -5.02
N LEU A 110 -7.05 -3.69 -6.30
CA LEU A 110 -6.10 -3.53 -7.40
C LEU A 110 -6.18 -2.08 -7.90
N ASN A 111 -5.12 -1.31 -7.67
CA ASN A 111 -5.02 0.07 -8.11
C ASN A 111 -4.16 0.20 -9.36
N GLN A 112 -4.30 1.33 -10.05
CA GLN A 112 -3.51 1.69 -11.23
C GLN A 112 -2.88 3.07 -11.05
N GLY A 113 -1.66 3.22 -11.58
CA GLY A 113 -0.88 4.45 -11.53
C GLY A 113 -1.53 5.56 -12.36
N VAL A 114 -2.13 6.54 -11.68
CA VAL A 114 -2.85 7.65 -12.33
C VAL A 114 -1.90 8.74 -12.86
N THR A 115 -0.73 8.91 -12.25
CA THR A 115 0.22 9.98 -12.59
C THR A 115 0.73 9.83 -14.02
N GLU A 116 1.28 8.66 -14.37
CA GLU A 116 1.77 8.36 -15.71
C GLU A 116 0.69 8.59 -16.78
N VAL A 117 -0.55 8.15 -16.51
CA VAL A 117 -1.66 8.30 -17.46
C VAL A 117 -2.02 9.78 -17.65
N ARG A 118 -1.99 10.58 -16.58
CA ARG A 118 -2.25 12.02 -16.68
C ARG A 118 -1.17 12.75 -17.47
N GLU A 119 0.10 12.38 -17.27
CA GLU A 119 1.23 12.98 -17.99
C GLU A 119 1.17 12.68 -19.49
N ASN A 120 0.88 11.42 -19.85
CA ASN A 120 0.87 10.97 -21.24
C ASN A 120 -0.38 11.37 -22.02
N TYR A 121 -1.57 11.34 -21.39
CA TYR A 121 -2.85 11.47 -22.10
C TYR A 121 -3.63 12.76 -21.75
N ARG A 122 -3.21 13.52 -20.72
CA ARG A 122 -3.77 14.82 -20.32
C ARG A 122 -5.31 14.79 -20.24
N ARG A 123 -6.00 15.40 -21.20
CA ARG A 123 -7.48 15.50 -21.25
C ARG A 123 -8.15 14.14 -21.40
N ASP A 124 -7.47 13.17 -22.01
CA ASP A 124 -7.99 11.82 -22.23
C ASP A 124 -7.71 10.85 -21.08
N ALA A 125 -6.99 11.29 -20.05
CA ALA A 125 -6.54 10.41 -18.96
C ALA A 125 -7.70 9.65 -18.30
N LYS A 126 -8.85 10.31 -18.08
CA LYS A 126 -10.03 9.68 -17.48
C LYS A 126 -10.59 8.53 -18.34
N ARG A 127 -10.57 8.69 -19.67
CA ARG A 127 -11.00 7.66 -20.61
C ARG A 127 -10.03 6.47 -20.58
N VAL A 128 -8.73 6.74 -20.62
CA VAL A 128 -7.68 5.71 -20.59
C VAL A 128 -7.71 4.90 -19.29
N LEU A 129 -7.87 5.57 -18.14
CA LEU A 129 -8.00 4.88 -16.85
C LEU A 129 -9.21 3.96 -16.79
N ARG A 130 -10.33 4.35 -17.43
CA ARG A 130 -11.52 3.51 -17.51
C ARG A 130 -11.28 2.25 -18.34
N LEU A 131 -10.71 2.42 -19.53
CA LEU A 131 -10.39 1.28 -20.42
C LEU A 131 -9.43 0.31 -19.73
N ARG A 132 -8.37 0.82 -19.07
CA ARG A 132 -7.47 -0.03 -18.26
C ARG A 132 -8.22 -0.78 -17.15
N ALA A 133 -9.16 -0.13 -16.46
CA ALA A 133 -9.93 -0.79 -15.41
C ALA A 133 -10.82 -1.91 -15.97
N GLU A 134 -11.40 -1.72 -17.16
CA GLU A 134 -12.16 -2.75 -17.90
C GLU A 134 -11.24 -3.93 -18.29
N ASP A 135 -10.05 -3.65 -18.81
CA ASP A 135 -9.07 -4.69 -19.16
C ASP A 135 -8.63 -5.53 -17.95
N TYR A 136 -8.62 -4.94 -16.74
CA TYR A 136 -8.24 -5.63 -15.50
C TYR A 136 -9.40 -6.32 -14.79
N SER A 137 -10.66 -6.09 -15.19
CA SER A 137 -11.81 -6.63 -14.45
C SER A 137 -12.13 -8.10 -14.76
N GLY A 138 -11.61 -8.63 -15.88
CA GLY A 138 -11.79 -10.04 -16.27
C GLY A 138 -13.19 -10.37 -16.78
#